data_AF-A0A6P6JTT2-F1
#
_entry.id   AF-A0A6P6JTT2-F1
#
_cell.length_a   1.000
_cell.length_b   1.000
_cell.length_c   1.000
_cell.angle_alpha   90.00
_cell.angle_beta   90.00
_cell.angle_gamma   90.00
#
_symmetry.space_group_name_H-M   'P 1'
#
loop_
_entity.id
_entity.type
_entity.pdbx_description
1 polymer ?
#
loop_
_entity_poly.entity_id
_entity_poly.type
_entity_poly.pdbx_seq_one_letter_code
_entity_poly.pdbx_strand_id
1 'polypeptide(L)'
;MSQRPHRRLYSVAGPNSLWHLDGNHKLIRWRIVIHGGIDGYSRLIVFLRASNNNRSSTVMSYFLNAVARYGVPSRVRTDHGGENHDVCVMMNIFRGSERGSAIRGRSVHNQRIERLWDDVWRGLTNVYYNLFRFLEDEGILDIDNEMHIWALHFVYVPRINRRLSAFTQQWNNHGLRTEQHQTPMQIFVRGCLEQQGQRTTAMEEIFGRTAGPANEPVLQAPAAESSSQEAPVFDWPEGVAVPQNDFTLESAALEQLVAQINPLGGSRGQLGVDVLRNVLSLMMSLNPQR
;
A
#
# COMPACT_ATOMS: atom_id res chain seq x y z
N MET A 1 -31.25 17.85 -23.13
CA MET A 1 -29.82 18.01 -23.47
C MET A 1 -29.00 17.64 -22.23
N SER A 2 -28.39 16.46 -22.20
CA SER A 2 -27.53 16.03 -21.08
C SER A 2 -26.21 16.78 -21.18
N GLN A 3 -25.98 17.76 -20.31
CA GLN A 3 -24.68 18.43 -20.21
C GLN A 3 -23.68 17.39 -19.68
N ARG A 4 -22.71 17.01 -20.51
CA ARG A 4 -21.56 16.23 -20.05
C ARG A 4 -20.84 17.07 -18.97
N PRO A 5 -20.72 16.60 -17.72
CA PRO A 5 -20.05 17.37 -16.69
C PRO A 5 -18.60 17.63 -17.12
N HIS A 6 -18.20 18.90 -17.08
CA HIS A 6 -16.84 19.33 -17.39
C HIS A 6 -15.88 18.65 -16.41
N ARG A 7 -15.04 17.73 -16.92
CA ARG A 7 -14.12 16.97 -16.08
C ARG A 7 -13.06 17.94 -15.55
N ARG A 8 -13.10 18.24 -14.25
CA ARG A 8 -12.09 19.10 -13.61
C ARG A 8 -10.72 18.42 -13.77
N LEU A 9 -9.74 19.16 -14.28
CA LEU A 9 -8.36 18.70 -14.33
C LEU A 9 -7.86 18.56 -12.89
N TYR A 10 -7.37 17.37 -12.55
CA TYR A 10 -6.68 17.15 -11.29
C TYR A 10 -5.35 17.91 -11.31
N SER A 11 -5.07 18.71 -10.28
CA SER A 11 -3.83 19.45 -10.12
C SER A 11 -3.41 19.55 -8.64
N VAL A 12 -2.10 19.52 -8.40
CA VAL A 12 -1.44 19.75 -7.10
C VAL A 12 -0.11 20.49 -7.35
N ALA A 13 0.47 21.07 -6.30
CA ALA A 13 1.58 22.03 -6.43
C ALA A 13 2.87 21.45 -7.03
N GLY A 14 3.11 20.14 -6.89
CA GLY A 14 4.32 19.50 -7.35
C GLY A 14 4.47 18.09 -6.81
N PRO A 15 5.59 17.41 -7.13
CA PRO A 15 5.93 16.13 -6.53
C PRO A 15 5.91 16.20 -5.01
N ASN A 16 5.47 15.12 -4.35
CA ASN A 16 5.34 15.05 -2.90
C ASN A 16 4.40 16.07 -2.26
N SER A 17 3.65 16.86 -3.05
CA SER A 17 2.64 17.77 -2.48
C SER A 17 1.49 16.99 -1.83
N LEU A 18 1.06 15.90 -2.46
CA LEU A 18 -0.02 15.05 -1.97
C LEU A 18 0.14 13.62 -2.47
N TRP A 19 0.29 12.67 -1.55
CA TRP A 19 0.17 11.25 -1.86
C TRP A 19 -1.25 10.75 -1.59
N HIS A 20 -1.75 9.90 -2.47
CA HIS A 20 -3.07 9.25 -2.38
C HIS A 20 -2.85 7.80 -1.94
N LEU A 21 -3.38 7.43 -0.78
CA LEU A 21 -3.24 6.08 -0.21
C LEU A 21 -4.59 5.41 -0.09
N ASP A 22 -4.63 4.09 -0.30
CA ASP A 22 -5.85 3.29 -0.22
C ASP A 22 -5.58 1.79 -0.12
N GLY A 23 -6.57 1.05 0.35
CA GLY A 23 -6.60 -0.42 0.40
C GLY A 23 -7.58 -1.00 -0.63
N ASN A 24 -7.10 -1.88 -1.49
CA ASN A 24 -7.94 -2.58 -2.48
C ASN A 24 -8.40 -3.94 -1.96
N HIS A 25 -9.72 -4.08 -1.81
CA HIS A 25 -10.37 -5.26 -1.23
C HIS A 25 -10.88 -6.29 -2.27
N LYS A 26 -10.46 -6.23 -3.55
CA LYS A 26 -10.95 -7.17 -4.57
C LYS A 26 -10.66 -8.64 -4.27
N LEU A 27 -9.62 -8.93 -3.48
CA LEU A 27 -9.25 -10.29 -3.08
C LEU A 27 -9.61 -10.59 -1.60
N ILE A 28 -10.45 -9.76 -0.97
CA ILE A 28 -10.74 -9.86 0.47
C ILE A 28 -11.42 -11.18 0.85
N ARG A 29 -12.17 -11.81 -0.08
CA ARG A 29 -12.76 -13.15 0.10
C ARG A 29 -11.71 -14.19 0.50
N TRP A 30 -10.50 -14.06 -0.03
CA TRP A 30 -9.36 -14.95 0.29
C TRP A 30 -8.41 -14.33 1.30
N ARG A 31 -8.88 -13.34 2.08
CA ARG A 31 -8.13 -12.63 3.12
C ARG A 31 -6.85 -11.96 2.62
N ILE A 32 -6.85 -11.50 1.36
CA ILE A 32 -5.75 -10.76 0.75
C ILE A 32 -6.21 -9.33 0.43
N VAL A 33 -5.45 -8.34 0.88
CA VAL A 33 -5.65 -6.92 0.60
C VAL A 33 -4.42 -6.37 -0.12
N ILE A 34 -4.63 -5.53 -1.14
CA ILE A 34 -3.54 -4.83 -1.83
C ILE A 34 -3.53 -3.37 -1.39
N HIS A 35 -2.45 -2.95 -0.74
CA HIS A 35 -2.22 -1.60 -0.25
C HIS A 35 -1.43 -0.80 -1.28
N GLY A 36 -1.86 0.43 -1.55
CA GLY A 36 -1.24 1.27 -2.59
C GLY A 36 -1.05 2.71 -2.14
N GLY A 37 0.01 3.32 -2.66
CA GLY A 37 0.28 4.74 -2.56
C GLY A 37 0.74 5.29 -3.90
N ILE A 38 0.22 6.45 -4.30
CA ILE A 38 0.59 7.14 -5.55
C ILE A 38 0.78 8.64 -5.33
N ASP A 39 1.84 9.19 -5.92
CA ASP A 39 2.07 10.63 -5.93
C ASP A 39 1.06 11.33 -6.87
N GLY A 40 0.37 12.33 -6.34
CA GLY A 40 -0.73 12.97 -7.07
C GLY A 40 -0.30 13.78 -8.29
N TYR A 41 0.93 14.31 -8.27
CA TYR A 41 1.48 15.14 -9.33
C TYR A 41 1.98 14.27 -10.49
N SER A 42 2.97 13.43 -10.21
CA SER A 42 3.71 12.65 -11.19
C SER A 42 3.03 11.35 -11.60
N ARG A 43 2.04 10.89 -10.83
CA ARG A 43 1.42 9.56 -10.94
C ARG A 43 2.41 8.42 -10.66
N LEU A 44 3.53 8.72 -9.99
CA LEU A 44 4.49 7.73 -9.54
C LEU A 44 3.86 6.86 -8.45
N ILE A 45 3.84 5.55 -8.64
CA ILE A 45 3.47 4.60 -7.59
C ILE A 45 4.61 4.59 -6.58
N VAL A 46 4.35 5.02 -5.35
CA VAL A 46 5.34 5.11 -4.27
C VAL A 46 5.44 3.79 -3.51
N PHE A 47 4.33 3.04 -3.38
CA PHE A 47 4.31 1.64 -2.98
C PHE A 47 3.06 0.94 -3.50
N LEU A 48 3.15 -0.38 -3.69
CA LEU A 48 2.04 -1.25 -4.07
C LEU A 48 2.33 -2.68 -3.60
N ARG A 49 1.60 -3.15 -2.58
CA ARG A 49 1.95 -4.38 -1.84
C ARG A 49 0.71 -5.17 -1.43
N ALA A 50 0.75 -6.48 -1.60
CA ALA A 50 -0.28 -7.38 -1.08
C ALA A 50 0.08 -7.89 0.31
N SER A 51 -0.93 -7.99 1.18
CA SER A 51 -0.83 -8.49 2.54
C SER A 51 -1.99 -9.43 2.83
N ASN A 52 -1.82 -10.32 3.81
CA ASN A 52 -2.88 -11.19 4.31
C ASN A 52 -3.69 -10.57 5.47
N ASN A 53 -3.59 -9.24 5.64
CA ASN A 53 -4.23 -8.51 6.72
C ASN A 53 -4.46 -7.04 6.30
N ASN A 54 -5.28 -6.33 7.06
CA ASN A 54 -5.60 -4.93 6.86
C ASN A 54 -5.12 -4.04 8.03
N ARG A 55 -3.99 -4.39 8.65
CA ARG A 55 -3.49 -3.69 9.86
C ARG A 55 -2.84 -2.36 9.51
N SER A 56 -3.10 -1.34 10.32
CA SER A 56 -2.49 -0.01 10.16
C SER A 56 -0.96 -0.02 10.22
N SER A 57 -0.39 -0.87 11.08
CA SER A 57 1.05 -1.06 11.19
C SER A 57 1.69 -1.63 9.92
N THR A 58 0.95 -2.45 9.17
CA THR A 58 1.41 -2.99 7.88
C THR A 58 1.47 -1.89 6.83
N VAL A 59 0.42 -1.07 6.72
CA VAL A 59 0.39 0.08 5.80
C VAL A 59 1.47 1.10 6.17
N MET A 60 1.65 1.38 7.47
CA MET A 60 2.73 2.22 7.98
C MET A 60 4.11 1.72 7.51
N SER A 61 4.37 0.42 7.62
CA SER A 61 5.65 -0.14 7.16
C SER A 61 5.90 0.11 5.67
N TYR A 62 4.87 -0.01 4.83
CA TYR A 62 4.98 0.27 3.39
C TYR A 62 5.19 1.76 3.12
N PHE A 63 4.50 2.62 3.88
CA PHE A 63 4.64 4.06 3.80
C PHE A 63 6.07 4.50 4.18
N LEU A 64 6.63 4.03 5.30
CA LEU A 64 7.99 4.38 5.72
C LEU A 64 9.05 3.93 4.70
N ASN A 65 8.89 2.74 4.12
CA ASN A 65 9.77 2.27 3.05
C ASN A 65 9.70 3.16 1.80
N ALA A 66 8.53 3.68 1.47
CA ALA A 66 8.35 4.61 0.34
C ALA A 66 8.95 6.00 0.65
N VAL A 67 8.71 6.52 1.85
CA VAL A 67 9.29 7.76 2.35
C VAL A 67 10.82 7.73 2.28
N ALA A 68 11.45 6.63 2.67
CA ALA A 68 12.91 6.48 2.59
C ALA A 68 13.47 6.59 1.16
N ARG A 69 12.64 6.34 0.13
CA ARG A 69 13.04 6.41 -1.29
C ARG A 69 12.69 7.72 -1.97
N TYR A 70 11.55 8.28 -1.62
CA TYR A 70 10.95 9.41 -2.34
C TYR A 70 10.86 10.68 -1.52
N GLY A 71 11.23 10.63 -0.22
CA GLY A 71 11.04 11.73 0.73
C GLY A 71 9.65 11.71 1.37
N VAL A 72 9.51 12.39 2.50
CA VAL A 72 8.22 12.53 3.20
C VAL A 72 7.33 13.51 2.42
N PRO A 73 6.10 13.13 2.04
CA PRO A 73 5.19 14.06 1.37
C PRO A 73 4.79 15.23 2.29
N SER A 74 4.31 16.32 1.70
CA SER A 74 3.75 17.44 2.46
C SER A 74 2.41 17.07 3.09
N ARG A 75 1.61 16.26 2.38
CA ARG A 75 0.29 15.79 2.80
C ARG A 75 0.01 14.39 2.27
N VAL A 76 -0.84 13.65 2.98
CA VAL A 76 -1.45 12.40 2.49
C VAL A 76 -2.96 12.59 2.38
N ARG A 77 -3.58 11.90 1.42
CA ARG A 77 -5.03 11.73 1.34
C ARG A 77 -5.37 10.27 1.42
N THR A 78 -6.32 9.96 2.28
CA THR A 78 -6.84 8.61 2.49
C THR A 78 -8.36 8.69 2.56
N ASP A 79 -9.03 7.57 2.45
CA ASP A 79 -10.42 7.48 2.86
C ASP A 79 -10.53 7.43 4.40
N HIS A 80 -11.70 7.05 4.92
CA HIS A 80 -11.90 6.90 6.36
C HIS A 80 -11.54 5.50 6.87
N GLY A 81 -10.84 4.69 6.09
CA GLY A 81 -10.39 3.36 6.46
C GLY A 81 -9.46 3.33 7.68
N GLY A 82 -9.59 2.29 8.48
CA GLY A 82 -8.78 2.07 9.68
C GLY A 82 -7.33 1.69 9.35
N GLU A 83 -7.09 1.08 8.19
CA GLU A 83 -5.76 0.64 7.75
C GLU A 83 -4.80 1.81 7.50
N ASN A 84 -5.31 3.02 7.27
CA ASN A 84 -4.49 4.21 7.08
C ASN A 84 -4.25 4.99 8.38
N HIS A 85 -4.68 4.47 9.53
CA HIS A 85 -4.65 5.17 10.82
C HIS A 85 -3.27 5.66 11.21
N ASP A 86 -2.31 4.75 11.32
CA ASP A 86 -0.98 5.10 11.82
C ASP A 86 -0.30 6.10 10.90
N VAL A 87 -0.49 5.99 9.58
CA VAL A 87 0.05 6.96 8.61
C VAL A 87 -0.52 8.35 8.85
N CYS A 88 -1.82 8.47 9.12
CA CYS A 88 -2.44 9.74 9.44
C CYS A 88 -1.87 10.35 10.73
N VAL A 89 -1.70 9.54 11.78
CA VAL A 89 -1.13 9.97 13.07
C VAL A 89 0.31 10.46 12.86
N MET A 90 1.15 9.67 12.19
CA MET A 90 2.54 10.03 11.91
C MET A 90 2.65 11.32 11.10
N MET A 91 1.83 11.49 10.07
CA MET A 91 1.83 12.70 9.24
C MET A 91 1.41 13.94 10.04
N ASN A 92 0.42 13.81 10.94
CA ASN A 92 0.01 14.92 11.80
C ASN A 92 1.07 15.26 12.86
N ILE A 93 1.77 14.27 13.42
CA ILE A 93 2.88 14.51 14.35
C ILE A 93 4.06 15.17 13.62
N PHE A 94 4.45 14.63 12.46
CA PHE A 94 5.67 15.04 11.75
C PHE A 94 5.50 16.36 10.99
N ARG A 95 4.31 16.63 10.41
CA ARG A 95 4.03 17.85 9.64
C ARG A 95 3.15 18.86 10.38
N GLY A 96 2.50 18.49 11.49
CA GLY A 96 1.57 19.32 12.26
C GLY A 96 0.09 19.02 11.95
N SER A 97 -0.77 19.04 12.97
CA SER A 97 -2.20 18.68 12.88
C SER A 97 -3.06 19.72 12.14
N GLU A 98 -2.81 21.01 12.34
CA GLU A 98 -3.73 22.10 11.93
C GLU A 98 -3.65 22.51 10.44
N ARG A 99 -2.75 21.89 9.66
CA ARG A 99 -2.51 22.27 8.26
C ARG A 99 -3.07 21.27 7.24
N GLY A 100 -3.81 20.26 7.70
CA GLY A 100 -4.32 19.17 6.88
C GLY A 100 -3.22 18.25 6.35
N SER A 101 -2.32 17.81 7.25
CA SER A 101 -1.21 16.91 6.91
C SER A 101 -1.71 15.51 6.51
N ALA A 102 -2.80 15.04 7.14
CA ALA A 102 -3.59 13.92 6.68
C ALA A 102 -5.01 14.39 6.32
N ILE A 103 -5.40 14.24 5.05
CA ILE A 103 -6.73 14.60 4.55
C ILE A 103 -7.56 13.33 4.44
N ARG A 104 -8.50 13.13 5.36
CA ARG A 104 -9.50 12.07 5.23
C ARG A 104 -10.72 12.58 4.50
N GLY A 105 -11.20 11.81 3.54
CA GLY A 105 -12.33 12.18 2.70
C GLY A 105 -13.11 10.98 2.19
N ARG A 106 -14.13 11.24 1.38
CA ARG A 106 -14.79 10.17 0.61
C ARG A 106 -13.82 9.63 -0.44
N SER A 107 -13.85 8.33 -0.72
CA SER A 107 -13.03 7.65 -1.72
C SER A 107 -13.07 8.33 -3.11
N VAL A 108 -14.21 8.91 -3.49
CA VAL A 108 -14.37 9.69 -4.75
C VAL A 108 -13.41 10.88 -4.90
N HIS A 109 -12.80 11.36 -3.80
CA HIS A 109 -11.78 12.40 -3.81
C HIS A 109 -10.35 11.87 -3.91
N ASN A 110 -10.16 10.56 -3.76
CA ASN A 110 -8.91 9.81 -3.89
C ASN A 110 -8.64 9.41 -5.36
N GLN A 111 -8.90 10.32 -6.29
CA GLN A 111 -9.05 10.01 -7.73
C GLN A 111 -7.83 9.33 -8.37
N ARG A 112 -6.63 9.60 -7.85
CA ARG A 112 -5.38 9.07 -8.43
C ARG A 112 -5.21 7.59 -8.11
N ILE A 113 -5.47 7.18 -6.88
CA ILE A 113 -5.36 5.78 -6.48
C ILE A 113 -6.54 4.96 -7.02
N GLU A 114 -7.75 5.53 -7.07
CA GLU A 114 -8.91 4.88 -7.71
C GLU A 114 -8.65 4.55 -9.17
N ARG A 115 -8.05 5.48 -9.93
CA ARG A 115 -7.66 5.21 -11.31
C ARG A 115 -6.55 4.16 -11.41
N LEU A 116 -5.59 4.16 -10.47
CA LEU A 116 -4.57 3.12 -10.42
C LEU A 116 -5.21 1.74 -10.20
N TRP A 117 -6.26 1.64 -9.38
CA TRP A 117 -6.94 0.37 -9.13
C TRP A 117 -7.59 -0.22 -10.38
N ASP A 118 -8.13 0.60 -11.28
CA ASP A 118 -8.63 0.13 -12.57
C ASP A 118 -7.52 -0.53 -13.40
N ASP A 119 -6.33 0.06 -13.43
CA ASP A 119 -5.18 -0.46 -14.18
C ASP A 119 -4.58 -1.71 -13.52
N VAL A 120 -4.49 -1.74 -12.18
CA VAL A 120 -4.07 -2.92 -11.40
C VAL A 120 -5.06 -4.07 -11.58
N TRP A 121 -6.36 -3.79 -11.62
CA TRP A 121 -7.37 -4.81 -11.88
C TRP A 121 -7.19 -5.43 -13.26
N ARG A 122 -7.06 -4.61 -14.31
CA ARG A 122 -6.92 -5.08 -15.70
C ARG A 122 -5.60 -5.79 -15.96
N GLY A 123 -4.53 -5.34 -15.32
CA GLY A 123 -3.18 -5.85 -15.55
C GLY A 123 -2.77 -7.04 -14.67
N LEU A 124 -3.45 -7.26 -13.53
CA LEU A 124 -2.94 -8.20 -12.52
C LEU A 124 -4.05 -8.85 -11.69
N THR A 125 -4.87 -8.08 -10.98
CA THR A 125 -5.73 -8.62 -9.91
C THR A 125 -6.87 -9.50 -10.43
N ASN A 126 -7.39 -9.22 -11.63
CA ASN A 126 -8.42 -10.04 -12.27
C ASN A 126 -7.97 -11.49 -12.51
N VAL A 127 -6.70 -11.73 -12.85
CA VAL A 127 -6.14 -13.06 -13.08
C VAL A 127 -6.19 -13.88 -11.81
N TYR A 128 -5.75 -13.31 -10.68
CA TYR A 128 -5.78 -13.98 -9.38
C TYR A 128 -7.21 -14.18 -8.86
N TYR A 129 -8.08 -13.20 -9.05
CA TYR A 129 -9.49 -13.32 -8.72
C TYR A 129 -10.13 -14.53 -9.43
N ASN A 130 -9.98 -14.62 -10.75
CA ASN A 130 -10.52 -15.72 -11.54
C ASN A 130 -9.87 -17.06 -11.19
N LEU A 131 -8.56 -17.06 -10.94
CA LEU A 131 -7.84 -18.26 -10.52
C LEU A 131 -8.36 -18.79 -9.19
N PHE A 132 -8.53 -17.93 -8.18
CA PHE A 132 -8.98 -18.38 -6.87
C PHE A 132 -10.44 -18.86 -6.89
N ARG A 133 -11.29 -18.21 -7.69
CA ARG A 133 -12.65 -18.72 -7.98
C ARG A 133 -12.60 -20.11 -8.60
N PHE A 134 -11.76 -20.31 -9.61
CA PHE A 134 -11.57 -21.64 -10.21
C PHE A 134 -11.08 -22.68 -9.19
N LEU A 135 -10.15 -22.33 -8.29
CA LEU A 135 -9.68 -23.24 -7.25
C LEU A 135 -10.78 -23.62 -6.24
N GLU A 136 -11.68 -22.69 -5.91
CA GLU A 136 -12.88 -22.96 -5.11
C GLU A 136 -13.83 -23.90 -5.86
N ASP A 137 -14.15 -23.58 -7.12
CA ASP A 137 -15.12 -24.33 -7.93
C ASP A 137 -14.66 -25.78 -8.19
N GLU A 138 -13.35 -26.02 -8.31
CA GLU A 138 -12.74 -27.36 -8.45
C GLU A 138 -12.52 -28.09 -7.11
N GLY A 139 -12.89 -27.50 -5.98
CA GLY A 139 -12.71 -28.10 -4.65
C GLY A 139 -11.26 -28.23 -4.19
N ILE A 140 -10.32 -27.54 -4.85
CA ILE A 140 -8.90 -27.52 -4.46
C ILE A 140 -8.70 -26.59 -3.26
N LEU A 141 -9.46 -25.50 -3.21
CA LEU A 141 -9.41 -24.49 -2.16
C LEU A 141 -10.75 -24.44 -1.43
N ASP A 142 -10.72 -24.65 -0.12
CA ASP A 142 -11.85 -24.42 0.77
C ASP A 142 -11.53 -23.16 1.59
N ILE A 143 -12.35 -22.12 1.47
CA ILE A 143 -12.11 -20.83 2.14
C ILE A 143 -12.49 -20.83 3.62
N ASP A 144 -13.29 -21.81 4.05
CA ASP A 144 -13.67 -22.02 5.44
C ASP A 144 -12.64 -22.89 6.17
N ASN A 145 -11.70 -23.49 5.43
CA ASN A 145 -10.59 -24.25 5.97
C ASN A 145 -9.33 -23.37 6.15
N GLU A 146 -8.97 -23.12 7.41
CA GLU A 146 -7.81 -22.29 7.78
C GLU A 146 -6.49 -22.79 7.19
N MET A 147 -6.31 -24.12 7.08
CA MET A 147 -5.12 -24.73 6.47
C MET A 147 -5.02 -24.39 4.98
N HIS A 148 -6.16 -24.41 4.28
CA HIS A 148 -6.24 -24.06 2.86
C HIS A 148 -5.97 -22.57 2.63
N ILE A 149 -6.54 -21.68 3.45
CA ILE A 149 -6.23 -20.24 3.41
C ILE A 149 -4.74 -19.99 3.70
N TRP A 150 -4.17 -20.71 4.66
CA TRP A 150 -2.75 -20.59 4.98
C TRP A 150 -1.87 -20.99 3.79
N ALA A 151 -2.16 -22.14 3.18
CA ALA A 151 -1.45 -22.65 2.01
C ALA A 151 -1.58 -21.68 0.81
N LEU A 152 -2.78 -21.13 0.61
CA LEU A 152 -3.04 -20.11 -0.41
C LEU A 152 -2.15 -18.89 -0.19
N HIS A 153 -2.08 -18.37 1.04
CA HIS A 153 -1.27 -17.19 1.37
C HIS A 153 0.21 -17.46 1.17
N PHE A 154 0.71 -18.62 1.63
CA PHE A 154 2.09 -19.05 1.48
C PHE A 154 2.53 -19.02 0.01
N VAL A 155 1.69 -19.54 -0.90
CA VAL A 155 2.00 -19.58 -2.34
C VAL A 155 1.77 -18.25 -3.02
N TYR A 156 0.62 -17.61 -2.80
CA TYR A 156 0.15 -16.55 -3.67
C TYR A 156 0.49 -15.14 -3.21
N VAL A 157 0.65 -14.87 -1.90
CA VAL A 157 1.09 -13.53 -1.45
C VAL A 157 2.48 -13.18 -2.02
N PRO A 158 3.50 -14.07 -2.01
CA PRO A 158 4.77 -13.80 -2.67
C PRO A 158 4.65 -13.63 -4.18
N ARG A 159 3.82 -14.44 -4.85
CA ARG A 159 3.61 -14.37 -6.32
C ARG A 159 2.94 -13.06 -6.74
N ILE A 160 1.88 -12.66 -6.03
CA ILE A 160 1.18 -11.40 -6.25
C ILE A 160 2.16 -10.25 -6.03
N ASN A 161 2.90 -10.24 -4.92
CA ASN A 161 3.91 -9.20 -4.65
C ASN A 161 5.01 -9.13 -5.73
N ARG A 162 5.49 -10.26 -6.26
CA ARG A 162 6.44 -10.27 -7.38
C ARG A 162 5.84 -9.59 -8.63
N ARG A 163 4.57 -9.87 -8.93
CA ARG A 163 3.86 -9.24 -10.06
C ARG A 163 3.58 -7.76 -9.82
N LEU A 164 3.19 -7.36 -8.60
CA LEU A 164 2.99 -5.95 -8.23
C LEU A 164 4.29 -5.14 -8.32
N SER A 165 5.42 -5.72 -7.92
CA SER A 165 6.74 -5.11 -8.11
C SER A 165 7.07 -4.90 -9.59
N ALA A 166 6.84 -5.91 -10.44
CA ALA A 166 7.05 -5.78 -11.87
C ALA A 166 6.12 -4.74 -12.51
N PHE A 167 4.83 -4.74 -12.11
CA PHE A 167 3.85 -3.75 -12.53
C PHE A 167 4.30 -2.33 -12.14
N THR A 168 4.76 -2.14 -10.90
CA THR A 168 5.23 -0.85 -10.40
C THR A 168 6.44 -0.36 -11.19
N GLN A 169 7.39 -1.24 -11.52
CA GLN A 169 8.55 -0.89 -12.34
C GLN A 169 8.13 -0.48 -13.76
N GLN A 170 7.24 -1.24 -14.40
CA GLN A 170 6.72 -0.90 -15.72
C GLN A 170 5.95 0.41 -15.67
N TRP A 171 5.08 0.59 -14.67
CA TRP A 171 4.28 1.79 -14.50
C TRP A 171 5.17 3.03 -14.30
N ASN A 172 6.12 2.99 -13.37
CA ASN A 172 6.93 4.17 -13.07
C ASN A 172 7.87 4.57 -14.24
N ASN A 173 8.08 3.68 -15.22
CA ASN A 173 9.00 3.88 -16.34
C ASN A 173 8.33 3.84 -17.73
N HIS A 174 7.00 3.76 -17.83
CA HIS A 174 6.31 3.87 -19.12
C HIS A 174 5.97 5.32 -19.45
N GLY A 175 6.04 5.69 -20.72
CA GLY A 175 5.69 7.03 -21.17
C GLY A 175 4.19 7.28 -21.08
N LEU A 176 3.80 8.36 -20.40
CA LEU A 176 2.40 8.80 -20.34
C LEU A 176 2.08 9.65 -21.56
N ARG A 177 1.17 9.18 -22.42
CA ARG A 177 0.74 9.92 -23.63
C ARG A 177 0.23 11.34 -23.32
N THR A 178 -0.42 11.53 -22.17
CA THR A 178 -0.94 12.84 -21.74
C THR A 178 0.15 13.79 -21.25
N GLU A 179 1.35 13.29 -20.97
CA GLU A 179 2.47 14.03 -20.39
C GLU A 179 3.67 14.00 -21.36
N GLN A 180 3.39 14.16 -22.66
CA GLN A 180 4.42 14.17 -23.72
C GLN A 180 5.35 12.94 -23.70
N HIS A 181 4.81 11.77 -23.36
CA HIS A 181 5.54 10.50 -23.23
C HIS A 181 6.62 10.48 -22.15
N GLN A 182 6.64 11.45 -21.23
CA GLN A 182 7.47 11.37 -20.03
C GLN A 182 6.96 10.25 -19.11
N THR A 183 7.89 9.58 -18.43
CA THR A 183 7.54 8.56 -17.43
C THR A 183 7.14 9.22 -16.11
N PRO A 184 6.33 8.56 -15.26
CA PRO A 184 6.05 9.06 -13.92
C PRO A 184 7.31 9.39 -13.14
N MET A 185 8.36 8.57 -13.24
CA MET A 185 9.66 8.84 -12.62
C MET A 185 10.32 10.10 -13.18
N GLN A 186 10.33 10.29 -14.50
CA GLN A 186 10.90 11.51 -15.10
C GLN A 186 10.13 12.75 -14.68
N ILE A 187 8.80 12.70 -14.61
CA ILE A 187 7.95 13.81 -14.17
C ILE A 187 8.24 14.14 -12.70
N PHE A 188 8.39 13.11 -11.85
CA PHE A 188 8.74 13.26 -10.45
C PHE A 188 10.09 13.96 -10.29
N VAL A 189 11.16 13.40 -10.86
CA VAL A 189 12.53 13.93 -10.74
C VAL A 189 12.64 15.33 -11.32
N ARG A 190 12.10 15.55 -12.52
CA ARG A 190 12.08 16.86 -13.16
C ARG A 190 11.35 17.89 -12.31
N GLY A 191 10.17 17.55 -11.80
CA GLY A 191 9.39 18.43 -10.95
C GLY A 191 10.11 18.78 -9.64
N CYS A 192 10.86 17.84 -9.06
CA CYS A 192 11.68 18.12 -7.88
C CYS A 192 12.80 19.13 -8.21
N LEU A 193 13.52 18.92 -9.32
CA LEU A 193 14.61 19.81 -9.75
C LEU A 193 14.11 21.21 -10.11
N GLU A 194 12.99 21.32 -10.83
CA GLU A 194 12.36 22.60 -11.18
C GLU A 194 11.92 23.39 -9.93
N GLN A 195 11.62 22.70 -8.83
CA GLN A 195 11.16 23.31 -7.58
C GLN A 195 12.24 23.37 -6.49
N GLN A 196 13.49 22.97 -6.77
CA GLN A 196 14.57 22.91 -5.77
C GLN A 196 14.81 24.24 -5.04
N GLY A 197 14.62 25.37 -5.73
CA GLY A 197 14.75 26.71 -5.13
C GLY A 197 13.52 27.19 -4.34
N GLN A 198 12.40 26.45 -4.38
CA GLN A 198 11.17 26.83 -3.70
C GLN A 198 11.16 26.35 -2.26
N ARG A 199 10.64 27.19 -1.35
CA ARG A 199 10.48 26.87 0.08
C ARG A 199 9.19 26.09 0.34
N THR A 200 8.99 24.98 -0.35
CA THR A 200 7.88 24.07 -0.07
C THR A 200 8.36 22.97 0.87
N THR A 201 7.48 22.53 1.79
CA THR A 201 7.77 21.44 2.74
C THR A 201 8.29 20.18 2.04
N ALA A 202 7.80 19.89 0.83
CA ALA A 202 8.20 18.73 0.05
C ALA A 202 9.64 18.85 -0.47
N MET A 203 10.07 20.04 -0.93
CA MET A 203 11.41 20.23 -1.50
C MET A 203 12.47 20.40 -0.41
N GLU A 204 12.12 21.00 0.72
CA GLU A 204 13.01 21.07 1.89
C GLU A 204 13.40 19.68 2.39
N GLU A 205 12.47 18.72 2.32
CA GLU A 205 12.72 17.31 2.67
C GLU A 205 13.67 16.62 1.69
N ILE A 206 13.48 16.84 0.38
CA ILE A 206 14.23 16.13 -0.66
C ILE A 206 15.67 16.63 -0.76
N PHE A 207 15.87 17.96 -0.73
CA PHE A 207 17.19 18.54 -0.99
C PHE A 207 17.95 18.92 0.28
N GLY A 208 17.25 19.03 1.43
CA GLY A 208 17.82 19.50 2.68
C GLY A 208 18.31 20.95 2.60
N ARG A 209 18.39 21.64 3.74
CA ARG A 209 19.38 22.70 3.87
C ARG A 209 20.69 22.06 4.32
N THR A 210 21.79 22.35 3.65
CA THR A 210 23.05 22.51 4.39
C THR A 210 22.81 23.64 5.39
N ALA A 211 22.52 23.28 6.63
CA ALA A 211 22.62 24.23 7.71
C ALA A 211 24.06 24.75 7.69
N GLY A 212 24.24 26.04 7.41
CA GLY A 212 25.46 26.74 7.82
C GLY A 212 25.66 26.57 9.33
N PRO A 213 26.88 26.81 9.86
CA PRO A 213 27.24 26.45 11.22
C PRO A 213 26.19 26.97 12.20
N ALA A 214 25.71 26.05 13.03
CA ALA A 214 24.64 26.25 13.97
C ALA A 214 24.95 27.42 14.92
N ASN A 215 24.07 28.43 14.93
CA ASN A 215 23.78 29.09 16.19
C ASN A 215 22.85 28.15 16.94
N GLU A 216 23.32 27.65 18.08
CA GLU A 216 22.56 26.77 18.95
C GLU A 216 21.18 27.36 19.28
N PRO A 217 20.07 26.61 19.14
CA PRO A 217 18.82 27.02 19.72
C PRO A 217 18.88 26.72 21.22
N VAL A 218 18.98 27.77 22.02
CA VAL A 218 18.70 27.72 23.46
C VAL A 218 17.26 27.23 23.64
N LEU A 219 17.11 26.04 24.21
CA LEU A 219 15.84 25.51 24.68
C LEU A 219 15.34 26.39 25.83
N GLN A 220 14.48 27.37 25.53
CA GLN A 220 13.62 27.99 26.53
C GLN A 220 12.21 27.40 26.37
N ALA A 221 11.90 26.47 27.26
CA ALA A 221 10.54 25.96 27.43
C ALA A 221 9.63 27.10 27.89
N PRO A 222 8.46 27.33 27.26
CA PRO A 222 7.45 28.18 27.87
C PRO A 222 6.86 27.44 29.09
N ALA A 223 6.65 28.20 30.16
CA ALA A 223 6.01 27.72 31.38
C ALA A 223 4.62 27.16 31.08
N ALA A 224 4.38 25.92 31.50
CA ALA A 224 3.10 25.24 31.36
C ALA A 224 2.08 25.84 32.35
N GLU A 225 1.07 26.53 31.83
CA GLU A 225 -0.20 26.68 32.54
C GLU A 225 -1.04 25.43 32.28
N SER A 226 -1.31 24.69 33.35
CA SER A 226 -2.08 23.45 33.34
C SER A 226 -3.57 23.75 33.15
N SER A 227 -4.07 23.63 31.92
CA SER A 227 -5.49 23.32 31.70
C SER A 227 -5.61 21.84 31.37
N SER A 228 -6.09 21.05 32.34
CA SER A 228 -6.48 19.66 32.14
C SER A 228 -7.73 19.60 31.24
N GLN A 229 -7.52 19.60 29.93
CA GLN A 229 -8.48 19.07 28.98
C GLN A 229 -8.00 17.68 28.59
N GLU A 230 -8.71 16.66 29.07
CA GLU A 230 -8.55 15.30 28.60
C GLU A 230 -8.68 15.29 27.08
N ALA A 231 -7.65 14.74 26.41
CA ALA A 231 -7.70 14.53 24.98
C ALA A 231 -8.93 13.68 24.65
N PRO A 232 -9.77 14.07 23.69
CA PRO A 232 -10.95 13.30 23.36
C PRO A 232 -10.53 11.90 22.93
N VAL A 233 -10.93 10.89 23.70
CA VAL A 233 -10.87 9.49 23.30
C VAL A 233 -11.87 9.34 22.16
N PHE A 234 -11.36 9.46 20.94
CA PHE A 234 -12.17 9.40 19.75
C PHE A 234 -12.39 7.93 19.41
N ASP A 235 -13.58 7.44 19.69
CA ASP A 235 -14.03 6.10 19.34
C ASP A 235 -14.36 6.07 17.84
N TRP A 236 -13.55 5.35 17.06
CA TRP A 236 -13.64 5.29 15.60
C TRP A 236 -14.35 4.01 15.18
N PRO A 237 -15.31 4.07 14.24
CA PRO A 237 -16.02 2.88 13.77
C PRO A 237 -15.05 1.87 13.15
N GLU A 238 -15.28 0.60 13.46
CA GLU A 238 -14.43 -0.54 13.07
C GLU A 238 -14.17 -0.55 11.56
N GLY A 239 -12.89 -0.44 11.18
CA GLY A 239 -12.45 -0.62 9.80
C GLY A 239 -12.77 -2.04 9.30
N VAL A 240 -12.68 -2.25 7.99
CA VAL A 240 -12.87 -3.58 7.41
C VAL A 240 -11.83 -4.53 7.98
N ALA A 241 -12.27 -5.44 8.85
CA ALA A 241 -11.43 -6.45 9.46
C ALA A 241 -11.23 -7.63 8.51
N VAL A 242 -9.97 -8.01 8.28
CA VAL A 242 -9.63 -9.26 7.62
C VAL A 242 -9.44 -10.30 8.73
N PRO A 243 -10.23 -11.39 8.78
CA PRO A 243 -10.08 -12.41 9.81
C PRO A 243 -8.64 -12.91 9.87
N GLN A 244 -8.08 -13.00 11.07
CA GLN A 244 -6.77 -13.63 11.23
C GLN A 244 -6.89 -15.11 10.85
N ASN A 245 -5.82 -15.66 10.27
CA ASN A 245 -5.76 -17.09 10.05
C ASN A 245 -5.31 -17.75 11.36
N ASP A 246 -6.13 -18.68 11.87
CA ASP A 246 -5.92 -19.34 13.16
C ASP A 246 -5.06 -20.62 13.03
N PHE A 247 -4.76 -21.04 11.80
CA PHE A 247 -3.88 -22.16 11.53
C PHE A 247 -2.41 -21.74 11.65
N THR A 248 -1.67 -22.48 12.48
CA THR A 248 -0.23 -22.31 12.67
C THR A 248 0.50 -23.62 12.41
N LEU A 249 1.59 -23.55 11.66
CA LEU A 249 2.55 -24.65 11.55
C LEU A 249 3.59 -24.54 12.66
N GLU A 250 3.97 -25.67 13.24
CA GLU A 250 5.15 -25.75 14.10
C GLU A 250 6.40 -25.33 13.31
N SER A 251 7.36 -24.69 13.98
CA SER A 251 8.56 -24.14 13.34
C SER A 251 9.32 -25.18 12.53
N ALA A 252 9.46 -26.41 13.03
CA ALA A 252 10.14 -27.50 12.34
C ALA A 252 9.42 -27.92 11.04
N ALA A 253 8.09 -28.00 11.07
CA ALA A 253 7.29 -28.31 9.88
C ALA A 253 7.34 -27.18 8.84
N LEU A 254 7.36 -25.91 9.30
CA LEU A 254 7.53 -24.76 8.43
C LEU A 254 8.91 -24.74 7.76
N GLU A 255 9.98 -25.04 8.50
CA GLU A 255 11.33 -25.15 7.94
C GLU A 255 11.42 -26.25 6.89
N GLN A 256 10.84 -27.42 7.16
CA GLN A 256 10.77 -28.52 6.22
C GLN A 256 10.00 -28.12 4.94
N LEU A 257 8.87 -27.43 5.09
CA LEU A 257 8.07 -26.94 3.97
C LEU A 257 8.86 -25.94 3.11
N VAL A 258 9.50 -24.94 3.73
CA VAL A 258 10.27 -23.91 3.03
C VAL A 258 11.51 -24.49 2.35
N ALA A 259 12.13 -25.52 2.91
CA ALA A 259 13.25 -26.23 2.30
C ALA A 259 12.85 -26.99 1.03
N GLN A 260 11.62 -27.52 0.97
CA GLN A 260 11.14 -28.33 -0.14
C GLN A 260 10.39 -27.54 -1.21
N ILE A 261 9.67 -26.49 -0.81
CA ILE A 261 8.75 -25.79 -1.69
C ILE A 261 9.13 -24.32 -1.81
N ASN A 262 9.56 -23.94 -3.02
CA ASN A 262 9.69 -22.55 -3.40
C ASN A 262 8.32 -22.00 -3.86
N PRO A 263 7.69 -21.07 -3.11
CA PRO A 263 6.39 -20.52 -3.48
C PRO A 263 6.42 -19.75 -4.81
N LEU A 264 7.59 -19.34 -5.30
CA LEU A 264 7.76 -18.63 -6.58
C LEU A 264 8.15 -19.55 -7.76
N GLY A 265 8.34 -20.86 -7.50
CA GLY A 265 8.72 -21.88 -8.48
C GLY A 265 7.56 -22.33 -9.39
N GLY A 266 7.67 -23.54 -9.94
CA GLY A 266 6.66 -24.09 -10.85
C GLY A 266 6.62 -23.43 -12.23
N SER A 267 5.83 -24.00 -13.14
CA SER A 267 5.70 -23.48 -14.50
C SER A 267 4.95 -22.15 -14.53
N ARG A 268 5.45 -21.17 -15.30
CA ARG A 268 4.77 -19.87 -15.49
C ARG A 268 3.34 -20.02 -16.01
N GLY A 269 3.09 -21.02 -16.84
CA GLY A 269 1.77 -21.27 -17.46
C GLY A 269 0.72 -21.81 -16.49
N GLN A 270 1.14 -22.40 -15.36
CA GLN A 270 0.23 -23.02 -14.39
C GLN A 270 -0.13 -22.10 -13.21
N LEU A 271 0.36 -20.85 -13.22
CA LEU A 271 0.09 -19.84 -12.19
C LEU A 271 0.37 -20.28 -10.72
N GLY A 272 1.08 -21.38 -10.50
CA GLY A 272 1.38 -21.93 -9.17
C GLY A 272 0.35 -22.90 -8.61
N VAL A 273 -0.60 -23.39 -9.41
CA VAL A 273 -1.59 -24.38 -8.98
C VAL A 273 -0.93 -25.71 -8.58
N ASP A 274 0.10 -26.12 -9.32
CA ASP A 274 0.98 -27.24 -8.99
C ASP A 274 1.63 -27.07 -7.63
N VAL A 275 2.17 -25.87 -7.37
CA VAL A 275 2.81 -25.54 -6.09
C VAL A 275 1.80 -25.57 -4.95
N LEU A 276 0.59 -25.01 -5.14
CA LEU A 276 -0.46 -25.07 -4.12
C LEU A 276 -0.85 -26.51 -3.77
N ARG A 277 -1.07 -27.37 -4.77
CA ARG A 277 -1.39 -28.78 -4.52
C ARG A 277 -0.29 -29.51 -3.76
N ASN A 278 0.97 -29.23 -4.10
CA ASN A 278 2.11 -29.81 -3.38
C ASN A 278 2.16 -29.35 -1.91
N VAL A 279 1.89 -28.06 -1.65
CA VAL A 279 1.80 -27.52 -0.29
C VAL A 279 0.69 -28.21 0.50
N LEU A 280 -0.52 -28.28 -0.06
CA LEU A 280 -1.67 -28.93 0.59
C LEU A 280 -1.39 -30.41 0.88
N SER A 281 -0.83 -31.14 -0.09
CA SER A 281 -0.48 -32.56 0.09
C SER A 281 0.58 -32.76 1.16
N LEU A 282 1.62 -31.91 1.20
CA LEU A 282 2.66 -32.00 2.23
C LEU A 282 2.09 -31.66 3.61
N MET A 283 1.26 -30.63 3.71
CA MET A 283 0.60 -30.25 4.97
C MET A 283 -0.33 -31.35 5.50
N MET A 284 -1.09 -32.03 4.64
CA MET A 284 -1.91 -33.18 5.03
C MET A 284 -1.05 -34.35 5.54
N SER A 285 0.14 -34.57 4.95
CA SER A 285 1.07 -35.60 5.42
C SER A 285 1.75 -35.28 6.75
N LEU A 286 1.99 -33.99 7.02
CA LEU A 286 2.60 -33.50 8.26
C LEU A 286 1.60 -33.33 9.40
N ASN A 287 0.29 -33.31 9.12
CA ASN A 287 -0.78 -33.23 10.11
C ASN A 287 -1.86 -34.31 9.85
N PRO A 288 -1.57 -35.61 10.10
CA PRO A 288 -2.52 -36.69 9.80
C PRO A 288 -3.77 -36.74 10.70
N GLN A 289 -3.83 -35.95 11.78
CA GLN A 289 -4.87 -36.05 12.82
C GLN A 289 -5.37 -34.69 13.35
N ARG A 290 -6.00 -33.90 12.48
CA ARG A 290 -7.08 -32.97 12.86
C ARG A 290 -8.17 -32.98 11.81
#